data_AF-A0A964KBB1-F1
#
_entry.id   AF-A0A964KBB1-F1
#
_cell.length_a   1.000
_cell.length_b   1.000
_cell.length_c   1.000
_cell.angle_alpha   90.00
_cell.angle_beta   90.00
_cell.angle_gamma   90.00
#
_symmetry.space_group_name_H-M   'P 1'
#
loop_
_entity.id
_entity.type
_entity.pdbx_description
1 polymer ?
#
loop_
_entity_poly.entity_id
_entity_poly.type
_entity_poly.pdbx_seq_one_letter_code
_entity_poly.pdbx_strand_id
1 'polypeptide(L)'
;MTFIDYGTLDAIPAARFRSTKPYPWKNPEAVLTQAGFSELQKNLPDLSLFERFFGRERPYGQKPHDRFELKYRNGLPLPGAWESFLAELSGPRYRAELARLFGVTNFQLRFRWLYSIAGCSVSPHCDAASK
;
A
#
# COMPACT_ATOMS: atom_id res chain seq x y z
N MET A 1 3.36 -19.90 1.57
CA MET A 1 3.30 -19.05 2.79
C MET A 1 2.19 -18.04 2.60
N THR A 2 1.48 -17.68 3.66
CA THR A 2 0.47 -16.62 3.65
C THR A 2 1.09 -15.35 4.23
N PHE A 3 1.01 -14.23 3.51
CA PHE A 3 1.57 -12.96 3.97
C PHE A 3 0.60 -12.20 4.86
N ILE A 4 -0.72 -12.34 4.62
CA ILE A 4 -1.75 -11.67 5.39
C ILE A 4 -2.27 -12.56 6.52
N ASP A 5 -2.33 -12.01 7.73
CA ASP A 5 -3.15 -12.56 8.80
C ASP A 5 -4.60 -12.11 8.62
N TYR A 6 -5.39 -12.98 7.99
CA TYR A 6 -6.81 -12.72 7.77
C TYR A 6 -7.62 -12.68 9.07
N GLY A 7 -7.19 -13.34 10.15
CA GLY A 7 -7.88 -13.26 11.43
C GLY A 7 -7.91 -11.84 11.96
N THR A 8 -6.79 -11.12 11.79
CA THR A 8 -6.67 -9.70 12.14
C THR A 8 -7.59 -8.81 11.28
N LEU A 9 -7.74 -9.10 9.99
CA LEU A 9 -8.66 -8.35 9.10
C LEU A 9 -10.14 -8.63 9.42
N ASP A 10 -10.48 -9.90 9.67
CA ASP A 10 -11.84 -10.35 9.98
C ASP A 10 -12.36 -9.74 11.28
N ALA A 11 -11.47 -9.61 12.26
CA ALA A 11 -11.78 -9.00 13.55
C ALA A 11 -12.17 -7.50 13.46
N ILE A 12 -11.97 -6.84 12.31
CA ILE A 12 -12.35 -5.44 12.13
C ILE A 12 -13.87 -5.33 11.92
N PRO A 13 -14.63 -4.68 12.84
CA PRO A 13 -16.06 -4.50 12.67
C PRO A 13 -16.32 -3.43 11.60
N ALA A 14 -16.90 -3.83 10.47
CA ALA A 14 -17.05 -2.96 9.30
C ALA A 14 -17.91 -1.71 9.59
N ALA A 15 -18.97 -1.85 10.39
CA ALA A 15 -19.80 -0.70 10.80
C ALA A 15 -19.02 0.31 11.66
N ARG A 16 -18.16 -0.17 12.57
CA ARG A 16 -17.28 0.69 13.38
C ARG A 16 -16.23 1.38 12.51
N PHE A 17 -15.60 0.63 11.60
CA PHE A 17 -14.64 1.20 10.65
C PHE A 17 -15.24 2.35 9.82
N ARG A 18 -16.43 2.14 9.22
CA ARG A 18 -17.10 3.17 8.40
C ARG A 18 -17.60 4.38 9.18
N SER A 19 -17.83 4.24 10.49
CA SER A 19 -18.29 5.34 11.35
C SER A 19 -17.15 6.11 12.03
N THR A 20 -15.90 5.65 11.89
CA THR A 20 -14.72 6.37 12.41
C THR A 20 -14.66 7.81 11.88
N LYS A 21 -14.24 8.74 12.74
CA LYS A 21 -14.05 10.16 12.44
C LYS A 21 -12.56 10.52 12.49
N PRO A 22 -12.11 11.55 11.73
CA PRO A 22 -12.89 12.40 10.82
C PRO A 22 -13.31 11.69 9.51
N TYR A 23 -12.70 10.56 9.18
CA TYR A 23 -13.03 9.69 8.05
C TYR A 23 -12.78 8.21 8.41
N PRO A 24 -13.26 7.23 7.63
CA PRO A 24 -12.97 5.81 7.87
C PRO A 24 -11.46 5.53 7.80
N TRP A 25 -10.86 5.12 8.92
CA TRP A 25 -9.47 4.69 8.98
C TRP A 25 -9.25 3.65 10.08
N LYS A 26 -8.21 2.82 9.91
CA LYS A 26 -7.67 1.93 10.92
C LYS A 26 -6.21 1.60 10.57
N ASN A 27 -5.36 1.49 11.58
CA ASN A 27 -4.01 0.94 11.46
C ASN A 27 -3.96 -0.36 12.27
N PRO A 28 -4.36 -1.51 11.70
CA PRO A 28 -4.35 -2.76 12.43
C PRO A 28 -2.90 -3.27 12.53
N GLU A 29 -2.45 -3.50 13.76
CA GLU A 29 -1.17 -4.15 14.01
C GLU A 29 -1.22 -5.61 13.51
N ALA A 30 -0.07 -6.15 13.10
CA ALA A 30 0.09 -7.55 12.72
C ALA A 30 -0.76 -8.07 11.54
N VAL A 31 -1.26 -7.20 10.66
CA VAL A 31 -1.90 -7.66 9.39
C VAL A 31 -0.92 -8.45 8.52
N LEU A 32 0.35 -8.06 8.51
CA LEU A 32 1.39 -8.89 7.93
C LEU A 32 1.85 -9.92 8.95
N THR A 33 1.92 -11.18 8.55
CA THR A 33 2.55 -12.21 9.36
C THR A 33 4.02 -11.87 9.56
N GLN A 34 4.59 -12.21 10.72
CA GLN A 34 6.01 -11.92 11.00
C GLN A 34 6.95 -12.55 9.95
N ALA A 35 6.63 -13.77 9.51
CA ALA A 35 7.36 -14.46 8.45
C ALA A 35 7.20 -13.74 7.10
N GLY A 36 5.96 -13.36 6.74
CA GLY A 36 5.67 -12.61 5.51
C GLY A 36 6.39 -11.26 5.46
N PHE A 37 6.36 -10.51 6.56
CA PHE A 37 7.10 -9.25 6.67
C PHE A 37 8.61 -9.45 6.49
N SER A 38 9.19 -10.43 7.19
CA SER A 38 10.63 -10.71 7.12
C SER A 38 11.05 -11.13 5.70
N GLU A 39 10.21 -11.91 5.01
CA GLU A 39 10.46 -12.35 3.64
C GLU A 39 10.39 -11.18 2.64
N LEU A 40 9.36 -10.32 2.74
CA LEU A 40 9.23 -9.14 1.89
C LEU A 40 10.38 -8.15 2.07
N GLN A 41 10.84 -7.96 3.31
CA GLN A 41 11.95 -7.08 3.65
C GLN A 41 13.28 -7.57 3.08
N LYS A 42 13.55 -8.88 3.15
CA LYS A 42 14.78 -9.47 2.58
C LYS A 42 14.82 -9.41 1.06
N ASN A 43 13.64 -9.38 0.44
CA ASN A 43 13.48 -9.47 -1.01
C ASN A 43 12.90 -8.17 -1.59
N LEU A 44 13.35 -7.00 -1.15
CA LEU A 44 12.87 -5.73 -1.71
C LEU A 44 13.20 -5.63 -3.23
N PRO A 45 12.33 -5.02 -4.05
CA PRO A 45 12.66 -4.80 -5.46
C PRO A 45 13.91 -3.94 -5.62
N ASP A 46 14.73 -4.27 -6.62
CA ASP A 46 15.98 -3.57 -6.90
C ASP A 46 15.71 -2.09 -7.25
N LEU A 47 16.53 -1.18 -6.70
CA LEU A 47 16.36 0.26 -6.88
C LEU A 47 16.51 0.71 -8.35
N SER A 48 17.22 -0.05 -9.18
CA SER A 48 17.35 0.20 -10.63
C SER A 48 16.01 0.14 -11.38
N LEU A 49 14.99 -0.50 -10.81
CA LEU A 49 13.64 -0.53 -11.37
C LEU A 49 12.88 0.78 -11.12
N PHE A 50 13.36 1.65 -10.24
CA PHE A 50 12.61 2.81 -9.76
C PHE A 50 12.88 4.06 -10.58
N GLU A 51 11.81 4.83 -10.79
CA GLU A 51 11.91 6.19 -11.31
C GLU A 51 12.26 7.16 -10.18
N ARG A 52 13.07 8.17 -10.51
CA ARG A 52 13.57 9.17 -9.55
C ARG A 52 12.74 10.46 -9.65
N PHE A 53 12.04 10.82 -8.57
CA PHE A 53 11.18 12.02 -8.49
C PHE A 53 11.76 13.03 -7.49
N PHE A 54 12.67 13.89 -7.93
CA PHE A 54 13.40 14.82 -7.06
C PHE A 54 13.26 16.28 -7.54
N GLY A 55 13.28 17.23 -6.60
CA GLY A 55 13.28 18.67 -6.89
C GLY A 55 12.02 19.19 -7.58
N ARG A 56 10.93 18.41 -7.56
CA ARG A 56 9.68 18.81 -8.22
C ARG A 56 8.97 19.90 -7.42
N GLU A 57 8.72 21.03 -8.07
CA GLU A 57 7.90 22.10 -7.50
C GLU A 57 6.51 21.60 -7.14
N ARG A 58 6.01 22.10 -6.01
CA ARG A 58 4.68 21.79 -5.50
C ARG A 58 3.90 23.08 -5.25
N PRO A 59 2.58 23.07 -5.47
CA PRO A 59 1.73 24.23 -5.18
C PRO A 59 1.87 24.70 -3.73
N TYR A 60 1.60 25.99 -3.51
CA TYR A 60 1.46 26.59 -2.18
C TYR A 60 2.71 26.47 -1.28
N GLY A 61 3.92 26.50 -1.86
CA GLY A 61 5.18 26.51 -1.11
C GLY A 61 5.52 25.18 -0.40
N GLN A 62 4.84 24.09 -0.77
CA GLN A 62 5.13 22.77 -0.22
C GLN A 62 6.53 22.31 -0.63
N LYS A 63 7.21 21.61 0.29
CA LYS A 63 8.51 21.01 -0.01
C LYS A 63 8.34 19.88 -1.04
N PRO A 64 9.34 19.67 -1.93
CA PRO A 64 9.36 18.52 -2.83
C PRO A 64 9.23 17.20 -2.07
N HIS A 65 8.46 16.27 -2.62
CA HIS A 65 8.31 14.91 -2.08
C HIS A 65 9.35 14.00 -2.75
N ASP A 66 10.62 14.24 -2.44
CA ASP A 66 11.74 13.58 -3.10
C ASP A 66 11.79 12.09 -2.75
N ARG A 67 11.69 11.26 -3.78
CA ARG A 67 11.56 9.81 -3.62
C ARG A 67 11.92 9.03 -4.88
N PHE A 68 12.20 7.76 -4.68
CA PHE A 68 12.15 6.74 -5.72
C PHE A 68 10.75 6.12 -5.73
N GLU A 69 10.17 5.94 -6.91
CA GLU A 69 8.84 5.34 -7.08
C GLU A 69 8.90 4.23 -8.14
N LEU A 70 8.40 3.05 -7.77
CA LEU A 70 8.16 1.95 -8.69
C LEU A 70 6.65 1.70 -8.72
N LYS A 71 6.02 1.94 -9.87
CA LYS A 71 4.61 1.62 -10.11
C LYS A 71 4.49 0.19 -10.59
N TYR A 72 3.65 -0.61 -9.95
CA TYR A 72 3.40 -1.97 -10.40
C TYR A 72 2.78 -1.97 -11.80
N ARG A 73 3.30 -2.85 -12.65
CA ARG A 73 2.72 -3.26 -13.93
C ARG A 73 3.00 -4.75 -14.12
N ASN A 74 2.15 -5.43 -14.87
CA ASN A 74 2.37 -6.83 -15.17
C ASN A 74 3.71 -7.03 -15.90
N GLY A 75 4.44 -8.10 -15.58
CA GLY A 75 5.74 -8.43 -16.16
C GLY A 75 6.94 -7.66 -15.61
N LEU A 76 6.81 -6.94 -14.49
CA LEU A 76 7.99 -6.45 -13.77
C LEU A 76 8.80 -7.63 -13.22
N PRO A 77 10.14 -7.60 -13.27
CA PRO A 77 11.00 -8.64 -12.70
C PRO A 77 11.07 -8.46 -11.17
N LEU A 78 9.96 -8.71 -10.49
CA LEU A 78 9.89 -8.61 -9.03
C LEU A 78 10.44 -9.88 -8.39
N PRO A 79 11.02 -9.79 -7.18
CA PRO A 79 11.33 -10.97 -6.39
C PRO A 79 10.06 -11.80 -6.13
N GLY A 80 10.18 -13.13 -6.19
CA GLY A 80 9.02 -14.04 -6.10
C GLY A 80 8.16 -13.88 -4.84
N ALA A 81 8.75 -13.41 -3.74
CA ALA A 81 8.02 -13.05 -2.52
C ALA A 81 7.01 -11.91 -2.77
N TRP A 82 7.39 -10.87 -3.51
CA TRP A 82 6.50 -9.76 -3.86
C TRP A 82 5.46 -10.17 -4.90
N GLU A 83 5.82 -11.01 -5.88
CA GLU A 83 4.84 -11.55 -6.83
C GLU A 83 3.75 -12.34 -6.11
N SER A 84 4.15 -13.22 -5.19
CA SER A 84 3.24 -14.02 -4.37
C SER A 84 2.34 -13.14 -3.49
N PHE A 85 2.92 -12.10 -2.87
CA PHE A 85 2.16 -11.17 -2.04
C PHE A 85 1.15 -10.35 -2.85
N LEU A 86 1.53 -9.84 -4.02
CA LEU A 86 0.61 -9.12 -4.90
C LEU A 86 -0.50 -10.03 -5.43
N ALA A 87 -0.19 -11.29 -5.73
CA ALA A 87 -1.18 -12.29 -6.09
C ALA A 87 -2.18 -12.52 -4.94
N GLU A 88 -1.70 -12.58 -3.69
CA GLU A 88 -2.55 -12.68 -2.50
C GLU A 88 -3.45 -11.46 -2.32
N LEU A 89 -2.91 -10.24 -2.41
CA LEU A 89 -3.68 -8.99 -2.33
C LEU A 89 -4.69 -8.84 -3.48
N SER A 90 -4.35 -9.35 -4.66
CA SER A 90 -5.25 -9.34 -5.83
C SER A 90 -6.28 -10.48 -5.79
N GLY A 91 -6.08 -11.44 -4.89
CA GLY A 91 -6.92 -12.62 -4.73
C GLY A 91 -8.32 -12.31 -4.18
N PRO A 92 -9.28 -13.23 -4.38
CA PRO A 92 -10.67 -13.01 -4.00
C PRO A 92 -10.85 -12.78 -2.49
N ARG A 93 -10.02 -13.41 -1.66
CA ARG A 93 -10.11 -13.32 -0.19
C ARG A 93 -9.85 -11.89 0.30
N TYR A 94 -8.72 -11.31 -0.07
CA TYR A 94 -8.37 -9.94 0.34
C TYR A 94 -9.33 -8.90 -0.26
N ARG A 95 -9.72 -9.08 -1.53
CA ARG A 95 -10.68 -8.18 -2.18
C ARG A 95 -12.05 -8.21 -1.51
N ALA A 96 -12.53 -9.38 -1.08
CA ALA A 96 -13.78 -9.50 -0.33
C ALA A 96 -13.72 -8.76 1.03
N GLU A 97 -12.58 -8.81 1.72
CA GLU A 97 -12.41 -8.07 2.98
C GLU A 97 -12.44 -6.55 2.78
N LEU A 98 -11.75 -6.05 1.75
CA LEU A 98 -11.82 -4.62 1.41
C LEU A 98 -13.25 -4.21 1.03
N ALA A 99 -13.94 -5.01 0.22
CA ALA A 99 -15.33 -4.77 -0.14
C ALA A 99 -16.24 -4.68 1.10
N ARG A 100 -16.08 -5.62 2.04
CA ARG A 100 -16.83 -5.67 3.30
C ARG A 100 -16.57 -4.44 4.18
N LEU A 101 -15.30 -4.06 4.35
CA LEU A 101 -14.90 -2.93 5.20
C LEU A 101 -15.40 -1.60 4.62
N PHE A 102 -15.11 -1.33 3.35
CA PHE A 102 -15.45 -0.07 2.71
C PHE A 102 -16.92 0.00 2.27
N GLY A 103 -17.64 -1.12 2.20
CA GLY A 103 -19.03 -1.16 1.74
C GLY A 103 -19.17 -0.89 0.24
N VAL A 104 -18.18 -1.33 -0.54
CA VAL A 104 -18.12 -1.14 -2.00
C VAL A 104 -17.88 -2.47 -2.69
N THR A 105 -18.37 -2.61 -3.91
CA THR A 105 -18.21 -3.85 -4.70
C THR A 105 -17.27 -3.68 -5.89
N ASN A 106 -17.07 -2.45 -6.35
CA ASN A 106 -16.22 -2.14 -7.50
C ASN A 106 -15.06 -1.23 -7.08
N PHE A 107 -13.84 -1.75 -7.19
CA PHE A 107 -12.61 -1.00 -6.94
C PHE A 107 -11.44 -1.68 -7.67
N GLN A 108 -10.40 -0.88 -7.92
CA GLN A 108 -9.14 -1.34 -8.46
C GLN A 108 -8.06 -1.22 -7.38
N LEU A 109 -7.15 -2.20 -7.35
CA LEU A 109 -5.94 -2.12 -6.53
C LEU A 109 -4.79 -1.64 -7.42
N ARG A 110 -4.08 -0.62 -6.96
CA ARG A 110 -2.87 -0.10 -7.60
C ARG A 110 -1.75 -0.12 -6.59
N PHE A 111 -0.67 -0.80 -6.92
CA PHE A 111 0.46 -1.00 -6.02
C PHE A 111 1.64 -0.13 -6.47
N ARG A 112 2.33 0.47 -5.49
CA ARG A 112 3.53 1.28 -5.69
C ARG A 112 4.48 1.04 -4.53
N TRP A 113 5.77 0.94 -4.82
CA TRP A 113 6.83 1.03 -3.81
C TRP A 113 7.36 2.46 -3.82
N LEU A 114 7.57 3.00 -2.62
CA LEU A 114 8.05 4.36 -2.42
C LEU A 114 9.22 4.32 -1.44
N TYR A 115 10.38 4.79 -1.86
CA TYR A 115 11.51 5.04 -0.97
C TYR A 115 11.74 6.54 -0.87
N SER A 116 11.51 7.10 0.32
CA SER A 116 11.86 8.48 0.62
C SER A 116 13.28 8.54 1.18
N ILE A 117 14.00 9.60 0.82
CA ILE A 117 15.29 9.92 1.44
C ILE A 117 15.10 10.56 2.81
N ALA A 118 16.10 10.41 3.68
CA ALA A 118 16.08 11.00 5.01
C ALA A 118 15.77 12.50 4.97
N GLY A 119 14.90 12.98 5.87
CA GLY A 119 14.48 14.37 5.94
C GLY A 119 13.41 14.79 4.94
N CYS A 120 13.01 13.90 4.01
CA CYS A 120 11.85 14.15 3.16
C CYS A 120 10.54 13.87 3.90
N SER A 121 9.52 14.65 3.56
CA SER A 121 8.18 14.51 4.13
C SER A 121 7.14 14.66 3.04
N VAL A 122 5.96 14.10 3.30
CA VAL A 122 4.78 14.29 2.47
C VAL A 122 3.89 15.30 3.20
N SER A 123 3.64 16.45 2.56
CA SER A 123 2.77 17.47 3.12
C SER A 123 1.32 16.96 3.22
N PRO A 124 0.51 17.45 4.17
CA PRO A 124 -0.91 17.10 4.24
C PRO A 124 -1.63 17.38 2.91
N HIS A 125 -2.33 16.37 2.39
CA HIS A 125 -3.11 16.48 1.16
C HIS A 125 -4.23 15.44 1.14
N CYS A 126 -5.23 15.65 0.29
CA CYS A 126 -6.14 14.59 -0.12
C CYS A 126 -5.60 13.91 -1.38
N ASP A 127 -5.76 12.60 -1.49
CA ASP A 127 -5.46 11.89 -2.72
C ASP A 127 -6.35 12.41 -3.87
N ALA A 128 -5.75 12.57 -5.05
CA ALA A 128 -6.48 13.02 -6.23
C ALA A 128 -7.47 11.95 -6.70
N ALA A 129 -8.68 12.35 -7.10
CA ALA A 129 -9.72 11.43 -7.56
C ALA A 129 -9.34 10.59 -8.79
N SER A 130 -8.36 11.06 -9.58
CA SER A 130 -7.84 10.36 -10.76
C SER A 130 -6.77 9.31 -10.47
N LYS A 131 -6.27 9.23 -9.22
CA LYS A 131 -5.23 8.29 -8.83
C LYS A 131 -5.72 6.89 -8.52
#